data_AF-A0A0U1U053-F1
#
_entry.id   AF-A0A0U1U053-F1
#
_cell.length_a   1.000
_cell.length_b   1.000
_cell.length_c   1.000
_cell.angle_alpha   90.00
_cell.angle_beta   90.00
_cell.angle_gamma   90.00
#
_symmetry.space_group_name_H-M   'P 1'
#
loop_
_entity.id
_entity.type
_entity.pdbx_description
1 polymer ?
#
loop_
_entity_poly.entity_id
_entity_poly.type
_entity_poly.pdbx_seq_one_letter_code
_entity_poly.pdbx_strand_id
1 'polypeptide(L)'
;RRTEQAKRRLAETQEELSSEVTLKLNRVHELAEQIGKKLAEAEKQGAEGNVEESLKLMEEVEEYRKQKATAEQDYRNSMPASSYQQQKLRVCEVCSAYLGIHDNDRRLADHFGGKLHLGFITIRERLDDLKKSVNERRQKARTERDREFDKKKK
;
A
#
# COMPACT_ATOMS: atom_id res chain seq x y z
N ARG A 1 3.51 17.06 6.87
CA ARG A 1 4.78 16.41 6.45
C ARG A 1 4.66 16.05 4.98
N ARG A 2 5.75 16.07 4.19
CA ARG A 2 5.74 15.84 2.72
C ARG A 2 5.09 14.50 2.33
N THR A 3 5.32 13.45 3.11
CA THR A 3 4.70 12.13 2.90
C THR A 3 3.18 12.16 2.98
N GLU A 4 2.63 12.80 4.00
CA GLU A 4 1.16 12.93 4.16
C GLU A 4 0.53 13.73 3.02
N GLN A 5 1.20 14.77 2.54
CA GLN A 5 0.71 15.53 1.39
C GLN A 5 0.72 14.68 0.11
N ALA A 6 1.75 13.87 -0.11
CA ALA A 6 1.80 12.95 -1.24
C ALA A 6 0.74 11.85 -1.14
N LYS A 7 0.52 11.28 0.06
CA LYS A 7 -0.56 10.32 0.33
C LYS A 7 -1.93 10.95 0.04
N ARG A 8 -2.18 12.16 0.52
CA ARG A 8 -3.43 12.88 0.28
C ARG A 8 -3.68 13.17 -1.20
N ARG A 9 -2.67 13.67 -1.93
CA ARG A 9 -2.81 13.89 -3.39
C ARG A 9 -3.11 12.61 -4.14
N LEU A 10 -2.43 11.52 -3.78
CA LEU A 10 -2.67 10.22 -4.38
C LEU A 10 -4.09 9.74 -4.09
N ALA A 11 -4.55 9.89 -2.84
CA ALA A 11 -5.92 9.55 -2.45
C ALA A 11 -6.96 10.39 -3.18
N GLU A 12 -6.77 11.71 -3.30
CA GLU A 12 -7.68 12.61 -4.04
C GLU A 12 -7.81 12.16 -5.51
N THR A 13 -6.68 11.88 -6.18
CA THR A 13 -6.72 11.35 -7.56
C THR A 13 -7.30 9.94 -7.64
N GLN A 14 -7.18 9.15 -6.57
CA GLN A 14 -7.77 7.82 -6.50
C GLN A 14 -9.28 7.86 -6.24
N GLU A 15 -9.78 8.85 -5.51
CA GLU A 15 -11.20 9.06 -5.18
C GLU A 15 -11.98 9.74 -6.31
N GLU A 16 -11.32 10.48 -7.21
CA GLU A 16 -11.92 11.05 -8.43
C GLU A 16 -12.45 10.00 -9.44
N LEU A 17 -12.48 8.72 -9.07
CA LEU A 17 -13.13 7.66 -9.83
C LEU A 17 -14.64 7.93 -9.95
N SER A 18 -15.11 8.05 -11.19
CA SER A 18 -16.55 8.07 -11.49
C SER A 18 -17.22 6.83 -10.90
N SER A 19 -18.47 6.99 -10.45
CA SER A 19 -19.31 5.88 -9.99
C SER A 19 -19.36 4.71 -10.99
N GLU A 20 -19.30 5.01 -12.29
CA GLU A 20 -19.25 4.02 -13.36
C GLU A 20 -17.99 3.14 -13.30
N VAL A 21 -16.84 3.75 -13.01
CA VAL A 21 -15.56 3.05 -12.94
C VAL A 21 -15.52 2.14 -11.70
N THR A 22 -16.06 2.63 -10.59
CA THR A 22 -16.21 1.84 -9.35
C THR A 22 -17.10 0.62 -9.56
N LEU A 23 -18.20 0.75 -10.32
CA LEU A 23 -19.04 -0.40 -10.68
C LEU A 23 -18.29 -1.45 -11.51
N LYS A 24 -17.50 -1.01 -12.51
CA LYS A 24 -16.66 -1.90 -13.32
C LYS A 24 -15.60 -2.62 -12.48
N LEU A 25 -14.97 -1.91 -11.54
CA LEU A 25 -14.03 -2.50 -10.58
C LEU A 25 -14.70 -3.54 -9.69
N ASN A 26 -15.87 -3.21 -9.13
CA ASN A 26 -16.64 -4.13 -8.30
C ASN A 26 -17.01 -5.41 -9.06
N ARG A 27 -17.33 -5.30 -10.36
CA ARG A 27 -17.60 -6.48 -11.20
C ARG A 27 -16.38 -7.38 -11.35
N VAL A 28 -15.19 -6.82 -11.51
CA VAL A 28 -13.93 -7.60 -11.53
C VAL A 28 -13.70 -8.31 -10.20
N HIS A 29 -13.95 -7.62 -9.08
CA HIS A 29 -13.80 -8.20 -7.75
C HIS A 29 -14.80 -9.34 -7.49
N GLU A 30 -16.06 -9.15 -7.86
CA GLU A 30 -17.11 -10.16 -7.73
C GLU A 30 -16.75 -11.44 -8.52
N LEU A 31 -16.30 -11.29 -9.77
CA LEU A 31 -15.86 -12.44 -10.58
C LEU A 31 -14.64 -13.13 -9.97
N ALA A 32 -13.68 -12.38 -9.41
CA ALA A 32 -12.53 -12.95 -8.72
C ALA A 32 -12.93 -13.74 -7.47
N GLU A 33 -13.91 -13.24 -6.70
CA GLU A 33 -14.43 -13.94 -5.52
C GLU A 33 -15.18 -15.23 -5.92
N GLN A 34 -16.00 -15.18 -6.97
CA GLN A 34 -16.71 -16.36 -7.49
C GLN A 34 -15.72 -17.44 -7.98
N ILE A 35 -14.66 -17.04 -8.69
CA ILE A 35 -13.57 -17.94 -9.09
C ILE A 35 -12.93 -18.61 -7.87
N GLY A 36 -12.63 -17.84 -6.83
CA GLY A 36 -12.03 -18.36 -5.60
C GLY A 36 -12.93 -19.37 -4.88
N LYS A 37 -14.24 -19.07 -4.75
CA LYS A 37 -15.23 -19.98 -4.14
C LYS A 37 -15.35 -21.29 -4.91
N LYS A 38 -15.50 -21.22 -6.24
CA LYS A 38 -15.62 -22.41 -7.10
C LYS A 38 -14.35 -23.24 -7.15
N LEU A 39 -13.18 -22.60 -7.13
CA LEU A 39 -11.90 -23.32 -7.00
C LEU A 39 -11.83 -24.10 -5.69
N ALA A 40 -12.17 -23.48 -4.56
CA ALA A 40 -12.18 -24.18 -3.27
C ALA A 40 -13.17 -25.35 -3.25
N GLU A 41 -14.34 -25.18 -3.88
CA GLU A 41 -15.33 -26.26 -4.02
C GLU A 41 -14.84 -27.39 -4.94
N ALA A 42 -14.20 -27.06 -6.06
CA ALA A 42 -13.61 -28.02 -6.99
C ALA A 42 -12.50 -28.84 -6.32
N GLU A 43 -11.65 -28.19 -5.52
CA GLU A 43 -10.59 -28.83 -4.74
C GLU A 43 -11.18 -29.80 -3.70
N LYS A 44 -12.25 -29.38 -3.01
CA LYS A 44 -12.95 -30.23 -2.03
C LYS A 44 -13.54 -31.48 -2.69
N GLN A 45 -14.27 -31.33 -3.79
CA GLN A 45 -14.84 -32.47 -4.53
C GLN A 45 -13.76 -33.41 -5.06
N GLY A 46 -12.63 -32.85 -5.50
CA GLY A 46 -11.45 -33.64 -5.91
C GLY A 46 -10.85 -34.45 -4.76
N ALA A 47 -10.75 -33.86 -3.56
CA ALA A 47 -10.24 -34.54 -2.37
C ALA A 47 -11.17 -35.66 -1.86
N GLU A 48 -12.49 -35.51 -2.05
CA GLU A 48 -13.51 -36.51 -1.72
C GLU A 48 -13.59 -37.65 -2.76
N GLY A 49 -12.84 -37.56 -3.87
CA GLY A 49 -12.81 -38.56 -4.94
C GLY A 49 -13.90 -38.37 -5.99
N ASN A 50 -14.69 -37.30 -5.93
CA ASN A 50 -15.72 -36.93 -6.90
C ASN A 50 -15.09 -36.21 -8.09
N VAL A 51 -14.26 -36.92 -8.85
CA VAL A 51 -13.45 -36.37 -9.95
C VAL A 51 -14.31 -35.73 -11.05
N GLU A 52 -15.44 -36.37 -11.39
CA GLU A 52 -16.31 -35.89 -12.47
C GLU A 52 -16.98 -34.55 -12.13
N GLU A 53 -17.38 -34.36 -10.87
CA GLU A 53 -17.99 -33.11 -10.40
C GLU A 53 -16.94 -31.99 -10.23
N SER A 54 -15.74 -32.35 -9.76
CA SER A 54 -14.59 -31.43 -9.70
C SER A 54 -14.21 -30.90 -11.09
N LEU A 55 -14.24 -31.75 -12.13
CA LEU A 55 -13.96 -31.33 -13.50
C LEU A 55 -14.99 -30.34 -14.05
N LYS A 56 -16.28 -30.54 -13.77
CA LYS A 56 -17.34 -29.58 -14.16
C LYS A 56 -17.14 -28.23 -13.50
N LEU A 57 -16.85 -28.21 -12.18
CA LEU A 57 -16.58 -26.96 -11.47
C LEU A 57 -15.34 -26.24 -12.02
N MET A 58 -14.31 -26.98 -12.45
CA MET A 58 -13.13 -26.42 -13.10
C MET A 58 -13.46 -25.81 -14.48
N GLU A 59 -14.34 -26.42 -15.26
CA GLU A 59 -14.81 -25.85 -16.52
C GLU A 59 -15.55 -24.51 -16.30
N GLU A 60 -16.41 -24.45 -15.29
CA GLU A 60 -17.07 -23.21 -14.90
C GLU A 60 -16.06 -22.14 -14.45
N VAL A 61 -15.04 -22.51 -13.66
CA VAL A 61 -13.95 -21.61 -13.27
C VAL A 61 -13.24 -21.01 -14.48
N GLU A 62 -12.96 -21.81 -15.51
CA GLU A 62 -12.34 -21.31 -16.75
C GLU A 62 -13.25 -20.32 -17.49
N GLU A 63 -14.56 -20.54 -17.51
CA GLU A 63 -15.51 -19.58 -18.08
C GLU A 63 -15.55 -18.27 -17.28
N TYR A 64 -15.57 -18.34 -15.95
CA TYR A 64 -15.46 -17.14 -15.11
C TYR A 64 -14.12 -16.43 -15.28
N ARG A 65 -13.02 -17.14 -15.52
CA ARG A 65 -11.71 -16.53 -15.82
C ARG A 65 -11.74 -15.74 -17.12
N LYS A 66 -12.42 -16.23 -18.17
CA LYS A 66 -12.62 -15.48 -19.43
C LYS A 66 -13.44 -14.22 -19.19
N GLN A 67 -14.57 -14.34 -18.48
CA GLN A 67 -15.42 -13.19 -18.16
C GLN A 67 -14.67 -12.14 -17.31
N LYS A 68 -13.85 -12.59 -16.36
CA LYS A 68 -12.98 -11.71 -15.57
C LYS A 68 -11.97 -10.98 -16.45
N ALA A 69 -11.34 -11.68 -17.41
CA ALA A 69 -10.40 -11.06 -18.32
C ALA A 69 -11.04 -9.96 -19.17
N THR A 70 -12.26 -10.18 -19.66
CA THR A 70 -13.04 -9.15 -20.39
C THR A 70 -13.40 -7.99 -19.48
N ALA A 71 -13.92 -8.25 -18.27
CA ALA A 71 -14.26 -7.20 -17.31
C ALA A 71 -13.03 -6.37 -16.88
N GLU A 72 -11.86 -6.99 -16.75
CA GLU A 72 -10.61 -6.29 -16.49
C GLU A 72 -10.19 -5.40 -17.66
N GLN A 73 -10.39 -5.84 -18.90
CA GLN A 73 -10.09 -5.04 -20.08
C GLN A 73 -11.03 -3.82 -20.16
N ASP A 74 -12.31 -4.02 -19.89
CA ASP A 74 -13.31 -2.93 -19.86
C ASP A 74 -13.01 -1.92 -18.74
N TYR A 75 -12.58 -2.40 -17.57
CA TYR A 75 -12.12 -1.54 -16.47
C TYR A 75 -10.84 -0.77 -16.82
N ARG A 76 -9.90 -1.39 -17.54
CA ARG A 76 -8.69 -0.70 -18.01
C ARG A 76 -9.01 0.38 -19.04
N ASN A 77 -9.98 0.11 -19.92
CA ASN A 77 -10.37 1.03 -20.99
C ASN A 77 -11.33 2.13 -20.51
N SER A 78 -11.98 1.97 -19.36
CA SER A 78 -12.89 2.98 -18.79
C SER A 78 -12.17 4.18 -18.16
N MET A 79 -10.84 4.11 -18.05
CA MET A 79 -10.03 5.19 -17.50
C MET A 79 -8.90 5.60 -18.45
N PRO A 80 -8.51 6.88 -18.45
CA PRO A 80 -7.25 7.30 -19.04
C PRO A 80 -6.08 6.53 -18.44
N ALA A 81 -5.10 6.22 -19.28
CA ALA A 81 -3.91 5.47 -18.86
C ALA A 81 -3.19 6.13 -17.67
N SER A 82 -3.15 7.47 -17.61
CA SER A 82 -2.55 8.23 -16.50
C SER A 82 -3.23 7.95 -15.16
N SER A 83 -4.56 8.06 -15.10
CA SER A 83 -5.35 7.80 -13.89
C SER A 83 -5.23 6.34 -13.46
N TYR A 84 -5.27 5.42 -14.43
CA TYR A 84 -5.10 4.00 -14.16
C TYR A 84 -3.71 3.67 -13.58
N GLN A 85 -2.64 4.35 -14.03
CA GLN A 85 -1.32 4.19 -13.42
C GLN A 85 -1.30 4.70 -11.97
N GLN A 86 -1.96 5.82 -11.68
CA GLN A 86 -2.01 6.39 -10.32
C GLN A 86 -2.74 5.48 -9.33
N GLN A 87 -3.75 4.72 -9.78
CA GLN A 87 -4.40 3.67 -8.96
C GLN A 87 -3.44 2.55 -8.53
N LYS A 88 -2.35 2.34 -9.27
CA LYS A 88 -1.36 1.29 -9.01
C LYS A 88 -0.17 1.76 -8.16
N LEU A 89 -0.19 3.01 -7.71
CA LEU A 89 0.90 3.58 -6.94
C LEU A 89 0.58 3.58 -5.44
N ARG A 90 1.64 3.57 -4.65
CA ARG A 90 1.65 3.84 -3.20
C ARG A 90 2.79 4.81 -2.89
N VAL A 91 2.74 5.48 -1.74
CA VAL A 91 3.79 6.42 -1.32
C VAL A 91 4.73 5.76 -0.32
N CYS A 92 6.05 5.85 -0.57
CA CYS A 92 7.06 5.40 0.38
C CYS A 92 7.11 6.30 1.63
N GLU A 93 7.11 5.71 2.82
CA GLU A 93 7.07 6.45 4.09
C GLU A 93 8.38 7.15 4.45
N VAL A 94 9.49 6.69 3.90
CA VAL A 94 10.84 7.22 4.15
C VAL A 94 11.11 8.41 3.24
N CYS A 95 11.00 8.21 1.92
CA CYS A 95 11.42 9.18 0.93
C CYS A 95 10.27 9.93 0.23
N SER A 96 9.01 9.58 0.50
CA SER A 96 7.83 10.19 -0.14
C SER A 96 7.75 10.02 -1.67
N ALA A 97 8.53 9.11 -2.24
CA ALA A 97 8.44 8.77 -3.66
C ALA A 97 7.30 7.78 -3.92
N TYR A 98 6.73 7.81 -5.13
CA TYR A 98 5.71 6.86 -5.55
C TYR A 98 6.36 5.52 -5.95
N LEU A 99 5.72 4.43 -5.55
CA LEU A 99 6.12 3.04 -5.79
C LEU A 99 4.94 2.29 -6.41
N GLY A 100 5.20 1.39 -7.36
CA GLY A 100 4.17 0.48 -7.85
C GLY A 100 3.81 -0.55 -6.78
N ILE A 101 2.53 -0.88 -6.66
CA ILE A 101 2.05 -1.95 -5.77
C ILE A 101 2.54 -3.32 -6.28
N HIS A 102 2.67 -3.46 -7.60
CA HIS A 102 3.07 -4.69 -8.30
C HIS A 102 4.52 -4.64 -8.80
N ASP A 103 5.36 -3.77 -8.22
CA ASP A 103 6.78 -3.74 -8.56
C ASP A 103 7.46 -5.04 -8.10
N ASN A 104 8.34 -5.57 -8.94
CA ASN A 104 9.13 -6.76 -8.61
C ASN A 104 10.23 -6.45 -7.58
N ASP A 105 10.71 -7.50 -6.90
CA ASP A 105 11.70 -7.39 -5.83
C ASP A 105 12.97 -6.66 -6.26
N ARG A 106 13.41 -6.85 -7.50
CA ARG A 106 14.58 -6.16 -8.05
C ARG A 106 14.37 -4.64 -8.05
N ARG A 107 13.23 -4.15 -8.54
CA ARG A 107 12.92 -2.72 -8.56
C ARG A 107 12.71 -2.14 -7.16
N LEU A 108 12.13 -2.93 -6.26
CA LEU A 108 12.00 -2.55 -4.85
C LEU A 108 13.37 -2.44 -4.18
N ALA A 109 14.29 -3.37 -4.45
CA ALA A 109 15.66 -3.32 -3.95
C ALA A 109 16.38 -2.06 -4.43
N ASP A 110 16.24 -1.69 -5.71
CA ASP A 110 16.83 -0.46 -6.26
C ASP A 110 16.26 0.80 -5.58
N HIS A 111 14.98 0.78 -5.21
CA HIS A 111 14.38 1.88 -4.44
C HIS A 111 14.95 1.97 -3.02
N PHE A 112 14.96 0.86 -2.27
CA PHE A 112 15.39 0.84 -0.87
C PHE A 112 16.90 1.05 -0.71
N GLY A 113 17.70 0.49 -1.64
CA GLY A 113 19.14 0.72 -1.74
C GLY A 113 19.52 2.04 -2.43
N GLY A 114 18.55 2.82 -2.88
CA GLY A 114 18.78 4.08 -3.55
C GLY A 114 19.31 5.16 -2.61
N LYS A 115 20.21 6.03 -3.11
CA LYS A 115 20.82 7.13 -2.35
C LYS A 115 19.79 8.05 -1.68
N LEU A 116 18.68 8.30 -2.37
CA LEU A 116 17.62 9.16 -1.86
C LEU A 116 16.91 8.50 -0.66
N HIS A 117 16.59 7.21 -0.75
CA HIS A 117 15.95 6.48 0.34
C HIS A 117 16.88 6.38 1.56
N LEU A 118 18.10 5.89 1.36
CA LEU A 118 19.12 5.79 2.41
C LEU A 118 19.45 7.16 3.02
N GLY A 119 19.56 8.21 2.21
CA GLY A 119 19.80 9.56 2.69
C GLY A 119 18.69 10.07 3.62
N PHE A 120 17.42 9.80 3.30
CA PHE A 120 16.30 10.15 4.19
C PHE A 120 16.30 9.36 5.50
N ILE A 121 16.74 8.10 5.48
CA ILE A 121 16.94 7.32 6.72
C ILE A 121 17.97 8.02 7.60
N THR A 122 19.17 8.26 7.07
CA THR A 122 20.26 8.91 7.81
C THR A 122 19.83 10.28 8.36
N ILE A 123 19.15 11.10 7.56
CA ILE A 123 18.68 12.42 8.00
C ILE A 123 17.69 12.29 9.16
N ARG A 124 16.76 11.32 9.10
CA ARG A 124 15.76 11.11 10.15
C ARG A 124 16.39 10.61 11.44
N GLU A 125 17.34 9.68 11.35
CA GLU A 125 18.11 9.18 12.50
C GLU A 125 18.90 10.32 13.17
N ARG A 126 19.66 11.09 12.38
CA ARG A 126 20.43 12.24 12.91
C ARG A 126 19.54 13.31 13.51
N LEU A 127 18.35 13.53 12.95
CA LEU A 127 17.37 14.44 13.54
C LEU A 127 16.87 13.94 14.90
N ASP A 128 16.68 12.64 15.06
CA ASP A 128 16.26 12.04 16.34
C ASP A 128 17.37 12.16 17.40
N ASP A 129 18.61 11.84 17.03
CA ASP A 129 19.79 12.01 17.89
C ASP A 129 19.92 13.48 18.36
N LEU A 130 19.77 14.43 17.43
CA LEU A 130 19.86 15.85 17.74
C LEU A 130 18.74 16.28 18.70
N LYS A 131 17.51 15.79 18.49
CA LYS A 131 16.38 16.08 19.38
C LYS A 131 16.61 15.56 20.79
N LYS A 132 17.16 14.35 20.94
CA LYS A 132 17.52 13.78 22.24
C LYS A 132 18.56 14.65 22.95
N SER A 133 19.66 14.95 22.27
CA SER A 133 20.73 15.81 22.81
C SER A 133 20.22 17.20 23.22
N VAL A 134 19.38 17.84 22.40
CA VAL A 134 18.77 19.13 22.74
C VAL A 134 17.82 19.00 23.93
N ASN A 135 17.02 17.95 24.02
CA ASN A 135 16.11 17.74 25.14
C ASN A 135 16.88 17.50 26.45
N GLU A 136 17.93 16.68 26.43
CA GLU A 136 18.81 16.46 27.58
C GLU A 136 19.45 17.75 28.07
N ARG A 137 19.98 18.59 27.16
CA ARG A 137 20.53 19.90 27.51
C ARG A 137 19.47 20.80 28.14
N ARG A 138 18.26 20.84 27.58
CA ARG A 138 17.13 21.61 28.11
C ARG A 138 16.69 21.12 29.48
N GLN A 139 16.69 19.81 29.72
CA GLN A 139 16.36 19.21 31.01
C GLN A 139 17.42 19.55 32.06
N LYS A 140 18.71 19.38 31.74
CA LYS A 140 19.82 19.77 32.65
C LYS A 140 19.71 21.25 33.05
N ALA A 141 19.53 22.15 32.09
CA ALA A 141 19.36 23.58 32.36
C ALA A 141 18.09 23.94 33.16
N ARG A 142 17.03 23.12 33.08
CA ARG A 142 15.85 23.26 33.96
C ARG A 142 16.20 22.82 35.38
N THR A 143 16.77 21.62 35.54
CA THR A 143 17.14 21.08 36.86
C THR A 143 18.15 21.95 37.60
N GLU A 144 19.10 22.58 36.89
CA GLU A 144 20.06 23.51 37.50
C GLU A 144 19.38 24.78 38.01
N ARG A 145 18.45 25.36 37.23
CA ARG A 145 17.68 26.53 37.66
C ARG A 145 16.78 26.21 38.86
N ASP A 146 16.12 25.06 38.86
CA ASP A 146 15.28 24.63 39.98
C ASP A 146 16.13 24.45 41.26
N ARG A 147 17.31 23.83 41.14
CA ARG A 147 18.26 23.71 42.26
C ARG A 147 18.77 25.06 42.76
N GLU A 148 19.02 26.03 41.86
CA GLU A 148 19.44 27.37 42.25
C GLU A 148 18.32 28.14 42.97
N PHE A 149 17.08 27.99 42.52
CA PHE A 149 15.91 28.57 43.16
C PHE A 149 15.71 28.00 44.58
N ASP A 150 15.81 26.67 44.75
CA ASP A 150 15.71 26.03 46.06
C ASP A 150 16.81 26.48 47.03
N LYS A 151 18.04 26.70 46.52
CA LYS A 151 19.15 27.26 47.33
C LYS A 151 18.89 28.68 47.80
N LYS A 152 18.23 29.53 46.99
CA LYS A 152 17.89 30.92 47.35
C LYS A 152 16.72 31.03 48.34
N LYS A 153 15.94 29.95 48.49
CA LYS A 153 14.78 29.90 49.40
C LYS A 153 15.12 29.41 50.81
N LYS A 154 16.29 28.80 51.00
CA LYS A 154 16.87 28.42 52.29
C LYS A 154 17.74 29.55 52.82
#